data_AF-X5MFA2-F1
#
_entry.id   AF-X5MFA2-F1
#
_cell.length_a   1.000
_cell.length_b   1.000
_cell.length_c   1.000
_cell.angle_alpha   90.00
_cell.angle_beta   90.00
_cell.angle_gamma   90.00
#
_symmetry.space_group_name_H-M   'P 1'
#
loop_
_entity.id
_entity.type
_entity.pdbx_description
1 polymer ?
#
loop_
_entity_poly.entity_id
_entity_poly.type
_entity_poly.pdbx_seq_one_letter_code
_entity_poly.pdbx_strand_id
1 'polypeptide(L)'
;MSNETLSAEHRDFYKRFQSFWAAPSGERVAELIAPDAQIHFTGAGHMDGKTYAAFMGQTLAALEGVKVTPMDCAGNGDMLYISWETVATVHGSQRTYRGVDRFRIKDGMAVEEHVIFDSAVLTPEGRGGIEYTPE
;
A
#
# COMPACT_ATOMS: atom_id res chain seq x y z
N MET A 1 0.32 -21.51 10.94
CA MET A 1 0.33 -20.71 12.18
C MET A 1 -0.97 -19.93 12.21
N SER A 2 -1.65 -19.94 13.35
CA SER A 2 -3.09 -19.71 13.50
C SER A 2 -3.51 -18.29 13.12
N ASN A 3 -4.60 -18.23 12.36
CA ASN A 3 -5.34 -17.03 11.97
C ASN A 3 -6.16 -16.49 13.17
N GLU A 4 -5.52 -16.35 14.33
CA GLU A 4 -6.10 -15.78 15.55
C GLU A 4 -5.59 -14.36 15.75
N THR A 5 -6.43 -13.33 15.78
CA THR A 5 -7.56 -13.03 14.92
C THR A 5 -7.41 -11.52 14.81
N LEU A 6 -7.35 -10.95 13.59
CA LEU A 6 -7.32 -9.48 13.46
C LEU A 6 -8.35 -8.84 14.42
N SER A 7 -8.04 -7.70 15.03
CA SER A 7 -9.04 -6.96 15.80
C SER A 7 -10.23 -6.61 14.89
N ALA A 8 -11.39 -6.27 15.47
CA ALA A 8 -12.53 -5.83 14.66
C ALA A 8 -12.17 -4.60 13.80
N GLU A 9 -11.39 -3.69 14.37
CA GLU A 9 -10.85 -2.50 13.70
C GLU A 9 -9.90 -2.88 12.55
N HIS A 10 -8.97 -3.80 12.77
CA HIS A 10 -8.07 -4.24 11.71
C HIS A 10 -8.80 -4.96 10.57
N ARG A 11 -9.84 -5.78 10.88
CA ARG A 11 -10.67 -6.42 9.85
C ARG A 11 -11.45 -5.39 9.04
N ASP A 12 -11.99 -4.37 9.70
CA ASP A 12 -12.70 -3.29 9.03
C ASP A 12 -11.76 -2.49 8.12
N PHE A 13 -10.60 -2.09 8.65
CA PHE A 13 -9.57 -1.40 7.88
C PHE A 13 -9.14 -2.20 6.66
N TYR A 14 -8.87 -3.50 6.82
CA TYR A 14 -8.47 -4.36 5.70
C TYR A 14 -9.54 -4.43 4.61
N LYS A 15 -10.83 -4.50 4.97
CA LYS A 15 -11.94 -4.47 4.00
C LYS A 15 -12.02 -3.13 3.26
N ARG A 16 -11.82 -2.01 3.95
CA ARG A 16 -11.74 -0.68 3.31
C ARG A 16 -10.52 -0.60 2.40
N PHE A 17 -9.38 -1.15 2.80
CA PHE A 17 -8.18 -1.20 1.97
C PHE A 17 -8.40 -2.00 0.68
N GLN A 18 -9.06 -3.16 0.77
CA GLN A 18 -9.49 -3.93 -0.40
C GLN A 18 -10.46 -3.16 -1.29
N SER A 19 -11.44 -2.48 -0.69
CA SER A 19 -12.40 -1.64 -1.41
C SER A 19 -11.72 -0.46 -2.12
N PHE A 20 -10.74 0.17 -1.48
CA PHE A 20 -9.95 1.24 -2.05
C PHE A 20 -9.24 0.75 -3.31
N TRP A 21 -8.47 -0.34 -3.23
CA TRP A 21 -7.72 -0.86 -4.37
C TRP A 21 -8.60 -1.47 -5.47
N ALA A 22 -9.85 -1.83 -5.18
CA ALA A 22 -10.83 -2.20 -6.21
C ALA A 22 -11.30 -1.01 -7.07
N ALA A 23 -11.23 0.22 -6.54
CA ALA A 23 -11.59 1.45 -7.26
C ALA A 23 -10.79 2.66 -6.71
N PRO A 24 -9.47 2.73 -6.96
CA PRO A 24 -8.60 3.67 -6.26
C PRO A 24 -8.77 5.10 -6.80
N SER A 25 -8.74 6.07 -5.90
CA SER A 25 -8.66 7.49 -6.25
C SER A 25 -8.00 8.29 -5.12
N GLY A 26 -7.43 9.46 -5.43
CA GLY A 26 -6.85 10.34 -4.41
C GLY A 26 -7.86 10.78 -3.36
N GLU A 27 -9.13 10.99 -3.74
CA GLU A 27 -10.21 11.37 -2.82
C GLU A 27 -10.52 10.28 -1.79
N ARG A 28 -10.43 9.01 -2.20
CA ARG A 28 -10.71 7.86 -1.33
C ARG A 28 -9.57 7.54 -0.35
N VAL A 29 -8.42 8.20 -0.46
CA VAL A 29 -7.33 8.05 0.53
C VAL A 29 -7.81 8.43 1.94
N ALA A 30 -8.71 9.41 2.03
CA ALA A 30 -9.32 9.82 3.30
C ALA A 30 -10.24 8.75 3.93
N GLU A 31 -10.55 7.66 3.23
CA GLU A 31 -11.23 6.50 3.81
C GLU A 31 -10.28 5.65 4.67
N LEU A 32 -8.97 5.83 4.55
CA LEU A 32 -7.94 4.99 5.17
C LEU A 32 -6.95 5.79 6.01
N ILE A 33 -6.46 6.92 5.49
CA ILE A 33 -5.32 7.65 6.04
C ILE A 33 -5.80 8.93 6.74
N ALA A 34 -5.39 9.15 7.98
CA ALA A 34 -5.66 10.39 8.69
C ALA A 34 -4.95 11.58 8.00
N PRO A 35 -5.53 12.79 7.96
CA PRO A 35 -4.92 13.92 7.26
C PRO A 35 -3.52 14.32 7.76
N ASP A 36 -3.23 14.07 9.03
CA ASP A 36 -1.94 14.33 9.71
C ASP A 36 -1.09 13.06 9.89
N ALA A 37 -1.47 11.95 9.24
CA ALA A 37 -0.74 10.70 9.32
C ALA A 37 0.70 10.86 8.83
N GLN A 38 1.60 10.08 9.43
CA GLN A 38 3.02 10.08 9.10
C GLN A 38 3.29 8.99 8.06
N ILE A 39 3.56 9.38 6.80
CA ILE A 39 3.73 8.42 5.69
C ILE A 39 5.21 8.32 5.34
N HIS A 40 5.71 7.08 5.30
CA HIS A 40 7.06 6.74 4.86
C HIS A 40 6.96 5.88 3.60
N PHE A 41 7.26 6.46 2.46
CA PHE A 41 7.10 5.81 1.17
C PHE A 41 8.47 5.48 0.56
N THR A 42 8.71 4.20 0.27
CA THR A 42 9.97 3.76 -0.33
C THR A 42 10.18 4.42 -1.70
N GLY A 43 11.27 5.18 -1.83
CA GLY A 43 11.62 5.94 -3.03
C GLY A 43 11.06 7.37 -3.10
N ALA A 44 10.05 7.73 -2.29
CA ALA A 44 9.46 9.08 -2.27
C ALA A 44 9.69 9.85 -0.95
N GLY A 45 10.22 9.18 0.09
CA GLY A 45 10.59 9.81 1.35
C GLY A 45 9.42 9.90 2.33
N HIS A 46 9.33 11.01 3.06
CA HIS A 46 8.37 11.21 4.13
C HIS A 46 7.38 12.34 3.81
N MET A 47 6.10 12.16 4.12
CA MET A 47 5.04 13.15 3.89
C MET A 47 3.87 12.97 4.85
N ASP A 48 3.03 13.99 4.99
CA ASP A 48 1.78 13.90 5.73
C ASP A 48 0.63 13.29 4.89
N GLY A 49 -0.46 12.87 5.56
CA GLY A 49 -1.61 12.23 4.91
C GLY A 49 -2.29 13.08 3.84
N LYS A 50 -2.36 14.41 4.01
CA LYS A 50 -2.90 15.32 2.99
C LYS A 50 -2.04 15.35 1.74
N THR A 51 -0.73 15.45 1.91
CA THR A 51 0.25 15.43 0.83
C THR A 51 0.22 14.08 0.13
N TYR A 52 0.09 13.00 0.90
CA TYR A 52 -0.05 11.65 0.36
C TYR A 52 -1.31 11.46 -0.48
N ALA A 53 -2.47 11.98 -0.05
CA ALA A 53 -3.70 11.93 -0.85
C ALA A 53 -3.54 12.62 -2.21
N ALA A 54 -2.90 13.80 -2.24
CA ALA A 54 -2.59 14.51 -3.47
C ALA A 54 -1.56 13.76 -4.34
N PHE A 55 -0.55 13.15 -3.73
CA PHE A 55 0.46 12.32 -4.39
C PHE A 55 -0.18 11.08 -5.03
N MET A 56 -1.05 10.37 -4.32
CA MET A 56 -1.79 9.21 -4.82
C MET A 56 -2.70 9.59 -6.00
N GLY A 57 -3.41 10.72 -5.91
CA GLY A 57 -4.23 11.22 -7.01
C GLY A 57 -3.42 11.47 -8.29
N GLN A 58 -2.26 12.12 -8.18
CA GLN A 58 -1.36 12.36 -9.31
C GLN A 58 -0.77 11.04 -9.85
N THR A 59 -0.36 10.15 -8.96
CA THR A 59 0.26 8.87 -9.32
C THR A 59 -0.71 7.95 -10.06
N LEU A 60 -1.94 7.82 -9.57
CA LEU A 60 -2.99 7.01 -10.22
C LEU A 60 -3.43 7.61 -11.56
N ALA A 61 -3.38 8.93 -11.72
CA ALA A 61 -3.67 9.58 -13.00
C ALA A 61 -2.52 9.41 -14.03
N ALA A 62 -1.28 9.28 -13.57
CA ALA A 62 -0.10 9.19 -14.42
C ALA A 62 0.30 7.75 -14.77
N LEU A 63 0.11 6.79 -13.86
CA LEU A 63 0.51 5.40 -14.07
C LEU A 63 -0.59 4.61 -14.74
N GLU A 64 -0.38 4.32 -16.02
CA GLU A 64 -1.25 3.45 -16.79
C GLU A 64 -1.17 2.00 -16.28
N GLY A 65 -2.33 1.38 -16.09
CA GLY A 65 -2.44 -0.05 -15.76
C GLY A 65 -2.01 -0.41 -14.34
N VAL A 66 -1.87 0.56 -13.42
CA VAL A 66 -1.68 0.26 -12.00
C VAL A 66 -2.85 -0.57 -11.47
N LYS A 67 -2.51 -1.76 -10.99
CA LYS A 67 -3.43 -2.64 -10.26
C LYS A 67 -2.69 -3.14 -9.03
N VAL A 68 -3.23 -2.87 -7.85
CA VAL A 68 -2.72 -3.42 -6.59
C VAL A 68 -3.72 -4.45 -6.09
N THR A 69 -3.22 -5.59 -5.67
CA THR A 69 -3.99 -6.70 -5.12
C THR A 69 -3.49 -6.98 -3.71
N PRO A 70 -4.30 -6.68 -2.68
CA PRO A 70 -4.00 -7.10 -1.31
C PRO A 70 -4.00 -8.63 -1.24
N MET A 71 -2.93 -9.21 -0.71
CA MET A 71 -2.69 -10.66 -0.72
C MET A 71 -2.99 -11.30 0.63
N ASP A 72 -2.43 -10.75 1.70
CA ASP A 72 -2.58 -11.25 3.06
C ASP A 72 -2.42 -10.12 4.08
N CYS A 73 -2.83 -10.36 5.32
CA CYS A 73 -2.73 -9.37 6.39
C CYS A 73 -2.47 -10.01 7.76
N ALA A 74 -1.75 -9.28 8.61
CA ALA A 74 -1.46 -9.68 9.99
C ALA A 74 -1.55 -8.46 10.92
N GLY A 75 -2.02 -8.66 12.15
CA GLY A 75 -2.18 -7.58 13.13
C GLY A 75 -1.49 -7.88 14.45
N ASN A 76 -1.00 -6.85 15.12
CA ASN A 76 -0.38 -6.94 16.44
C ASN A 76 -0.58 -5.62 17.21
N GLY A 77 -1.40 -5.62 18.27
CA GLY A 77 -1.73 -4.39 18.99
C GLY A 77 -2.46 -3.38 18.09
N ASP A 78 -1.91 -2.18 17.96
CA ASP A 78 -2.35 -1.12 17.05
C ASP A 78 -1.70 -1.19 15.66
N MET A 79 -0.83 -2.19 15.42
CA MET A 79 -0.15 -2.35 14.14
C MET A 79 -0.90 -3.32 13.23
N LEU A 80 -1.03 -2.94 11.95
CA LEU A 80 -1.57 -3.77 10.87
C LEU A 80 -0.57 -3.84 9.72
N TYR A 81 -0.31 -5.04 9.23
CA TYR A 81 0.57 -5.31 8.11
C TYR A 81 -0.28 -5.89 6.98
N ILE A 82 -0.15 -5.34 5.78
CA ILE A 82 -0.86 -5.84 4.59
C ILE A 82 0.19 -6.10 3.51
N SER A 83 0.30 -7.35 3.07
CA SER A 83 1.11 -7.68 1.91
C SER A 83 0.29 -7.47 0.65
N TRP A 84 0.95 -7.03 -0.41
CA TRP A 84 0.30 -6.76 -1.68
C TRP A 84 1.19 -7.14 -2.85
N GLU A 85 0.56 -7.39 -3.98
CA GLU A 85 1.19 -7.48 -5.28
C GLU A 85 0.65 -6.36 -6.16
N THR A 86 1.51 -5.75 -6.97
CA THR A 86 1.08 -4.78 -7.95
C THR A 86 1.64 -5.09 -9.32
N VAL A 87 0.83 -4.74 -10.32
CA VAL A 87 1.21 -4.69 -11.73
C VAL A 87 1.09 -3.24 -12.18
N ALA A 88 2.11 -2.72 -12.86
CA ALA A 88 2.11 -1.35 -13.39
C ALA A 88 2.97 -1.26 -14.65
N THR A 89 2.65 -0.31 -15.54
CA THR A 89 3.54 0.06 -16.65
C THR A 89 4.57 1.07 -16.15
N VAL A 90 5.85 0.69 -16.16
CA VAL A 90 6.97 1.51 -15.71
C VAL A 90 8.00 1.57 -16.84
N HIS A 91 8.36 2.79 -17.27
CA HIS A 91 9.26 3.01 -18.41
C HIS A 91 8.84 2.22 -19.68
N GLY A 92 7.53 2.15 -19.94
CA GLY A 92 6.96 1.45 -21.10
C GLY A 92 6.95 -0.07 -21.01
N SER A 93 7.37 -0.65 -19.88
CA SER A 93 7.32 -2.10 -19.64
C SER A 93 6.36 -2.44 -18.51
N GLN A 94 5.56 -3.48 -18.69
CA GLN A 94 4.73 -4.02 -17.62
C GLN A 94 5.62 -4.70 -16.59
N ARG A 95 5.48 -4.33 -15.31
CA ARG A 95 6.24 -4.88 -14.20
C ARG A 95 5.32 -5.36 -13.10
N THR A 96 5.67 -6.48 -12.51
CA THR A 96 5.02 -7.03 -11.32
C THR A 96 5.99 -6.96 -10.16
N TYR A 97 5.54 -6.43 -9.03
CA TYR A 97 6.33 -6.41 -7.80
C TYR A 97 5.44 -6.50 -6.57
N ARG A 98 6.06 -6.82 -5.44
CA ARG A 98 5.38 -7.01 -4.16
C ARG A 98 5.93 -6.07 -3.13
N GLY A 99 5.10 -5.80 -2.14
CA GLY A 99 5.46 -5.01 -0.99
C GLY A 99 4.59 -5.34 0.20
N VAL A 100 4.87 -4.61 1.27
CA VAL A 100 4.11 -4.63 2.50
C VAL A 100 3.89 -3.21 2.96
N ASP A 101 2.66 -2.91 3.31
CA ASP A 101 2.34 -1.71 4.06
C ASP A 101 2.28 -2.06 5.55
N ARG A 102 3.02 -1.30 6.37
CA ARG A 102 2.87 -1.32 7.83
C ARG A 102 2.10 -0.07 8.25
N PHE A 103 0.95 -0.27 8.86
CA PHE A 103 0.13 0.79 9.42
C PHE A 103 0.17 0.76 10.95
N ARG A 104 0.11 1.95 11.56
CA ARG A 104 -0.39 2.11 12.92
C ARG A 104 -1.81 2.65 12.86
N ILE A 105 -2.76 1.88 13.38
CA ILE A 105 -4.19 2.16 13.32
C ILE A 105 -4.66 2.76 14.65
N LYS A 106 -5.47 3.81 14.54
CA LYS A 106 -6.13 4.45 15.69
C LYS A 106 -7.48 4.99 15.25
N ASP A 107 -8.53 4.68 15.99
CA ASP A 107 -9.90 5.14 15.75
C ASP A 107 -10.36 4.84 14.30
N GLY A 108 -9.98 3.67 13.78
CA GLY A 108 -10.28 3.19 12.44
C GLY A 108 -9.41 3.78 11.32
N MET A 109 -8.45 4.64 11.62
CA MET A 109 -7.63 5.34 10.63
C MET A 109 -6.15 5.01 10.78
N ALA A 110 -5.41 4.99 9.68
CA ALA A 110 -3.96 4.96 9.74
C ALA A 110 -3.44 6.33 10.16
N VAL A 111 -2.71 6.39 11.27
CA VAL A 111 -2.00 7.59 11.75
C VAL A 111 -0.51 7.55 11.42
N GLU A 112 -0.03 6.41 10.94
CA GLU A 112 1.30 6.20 10.39
C GLU A 112 1.24 5.06 9.37
N GLU A 113 1.99 5.18 8.28
CA GLU A 113 2.12 4.17 7.24
C GLU A 113 3.58 4.07 6.80
N HIS A 114 4.07 2.86 6.59
CA HIS A 114 5.30 2.59 5.86
C HIS A 114 4.99 1.71 4.66
N VAL A 115 5.15 2.26 3.46
CA VAL A 115 5.03 1.53 2.19
C VAL A 115 6.40 0.99 1.81
N ILE A 116 6.57 -0.33 1.90
CA ILE A 116 7.86 -1.00 1.76
C ILE A 116 7.83 -1.96 0.58
N PHE A 117 8.71 -1.73 -0.40
CA PHE A 117 8.92 -2.60 -1.54
C PHE A 117 10.33 -2.35 -2.12
N ASP A 118 10.79 -3.22 -3.01
CA ASP A 118 12.06 -3.00 -3.70
C ASP A 118 11.90 -1.90 -4.78
N SER A 119 12.35 -0.68 -4.46
CA SER A 119 12.29 0.46 -5.39
C SER A 119 13.15 0.28 -6.64
N ALA A 120 14.05 -0.71 -6.70
CA ALA A 120 14.80 -0.99 -7.93
C ALA A 120 13.85 -1.30 -9.11
N VAL A 121 12.64 -1.79 -8.84
CA VAL A 121 11.61 -2.01 -9.86
C VAL A 121 11.09 -0.72 -10.51
N LEU A 122 11.37 0.46 -9.95
CA LEU A 122 10.98 1.75 -10.53
C LEU A 122 12.08 2.37 -11.41
N THR A 123 13.29 1.83 -11.36
CA THR A 123 14.44 2.30 -12.16
C THR A 123 14.33 1.88 -13.63
N PRO A 124 14.97 2.53 -14.58
CA PRO A 124 14.99 2.08 -15.98
C PRO A 124 15.40 0.61 -16.14
N GLU A 125 16.39 0.15 -15.36
CA GLU A 125 16.92 -1.21 -15.40
C GLU A 125 15.92 -2.26 -14.91
N GLY A 126 15.02 -1.88 -14.00
CA GLY A 126 13.85 -2.69 -13.63
C GLY A 126 14.19 -4.06 -13.08
N ARG A 127 15.04 -4.15 -12.05
CA ARG A 127 15.20 -5.41 -11.33
C ARG A 127 13.85 -5.76 -10.70
N GLY A 128 13.32 -6.94 -11.02
CA GLY A 128 12.18 -7.48 -10.30
C GLY A 128 12.50 -7.50 -8.81
N GLY A 129 11.51 -7.17 -7.98
CA GLY A 129 11.64 -7.38 -6.54
C GLY A 129 11.86 -8.87 -6.23
N ILE A 130 11.68 -9.26 -4.96
CA ILE A 130 11.87 -10.66 -4.52
C ILE A 130 11.16 -11.64 -5.48
N GLU A 131 11.94 -12.36 -6.27
CA GLU A 131 11.42 -13.37 -7.20
C GLU A 131 10.82 -14.52 -6.39
N TYR A 132 9.52 -14.75 -6.57
CA TYR A 132 8.89 -15.94 -6.03
C TYR A 132 9.11 -17.09 -7.00
N THR A 133 9.93 -18.05 -6.60
CA THR A 133 9.95 -19.38 -7.21
C THR A 133 8.91 -20.22 -6.49
N PRO A 134 7.80 -20.63 -7.12
CA PRO A 134 6.90 -21.61 -6.53
C PRO A 134 7.66 -22.93 -6.36
N GLU A 135 7.62 -23.52 -5.16
CA GLU A 135 7.92 -24.95 -4.95
C GLU A 135 6.78 -25.83 -5.48
#